data_AF-A0A436H3X3-F1
#
_entry.id   AF-A0A436H3X3-F1
#
_cell.length_a   1.000
_cell.length_b   1.000
_cell.length_c   1.000
_cell.angle_alpha   90.00
_cell.angle_beta   90.00
_cell.angle_gamma   90.00
#
_symmetry.space_group_name_H-M   'P 1'
#
loop_
_entity.id
_entity.type
_entity.pdbx_description
1 polymer ?
#
loop_
_entity_poly.entity_id
_entity_poly.type
_entity_poly.pdbx_seq_one_letter_code
_entity_poly.pdbx_strand_id
1 'polypeptide(L)'
;ASRALAYAIVAASSIIDFEAAVIDGWMPKAVRRRLVDAIIAAIATIDGEGLKLPAIREGTVGIHARALGGASLPLSERFLIGSTTISRSA
;
A
#
# COMPACT_ATOMS: atom_id res chain seq x y z
N ALA A 1 -11.00 -6.80 -13.45
CA ALA A 1 -10.09 -5.91 -12.69
C ALA A 1 -9.78 -6.46 -11.29
N SER A 2 -10.76 -6.64 -10.40
CA SER A 2 -10.53 -7.07 -9.01
C SER A 2 -9.74 -8.38 -8.87
N ARG A 3 -10.07 -9.42 -9.64
CA ARG A 3 -9.33 -10.70 -9.63
C ARG A 3 -7.84 -10.54 -9.99
N ALA A 4 -7.53 -9.72 -10.99
CA ALA A 4 -6.16 -9.46 -11.39
C ALA A 4 -5.38 -8.69 -10.31
N LEU A 5 -6.03 -7.70 -9.68
CA LEU A 5 -5.45 -6.96 -8.56
C LEU A 5 -5.25 -7.85 -7.33
N ALA A 6 -6.22 -8.72 -7.02
CA ALA A 6 -6.10 -9.71 -5.95
C ALA A 6 -4.89 -10.63 -6.18
N TYR A 7 -4.73 -11.15 -7.40
CA TYR A 7 -3.57 -11.98 -7.74
C TYR A 7 -2.24 -11.22 -7.64
N ALA A 8 -2.22 -9.96 -8.09
CA ALA A 8 -1.04 -9.10 -7.95
C ALA A 8 -0.66 -8.84 -6.48
N ILE A 9 -1.65 -8.66 -5.60
CA ILE A 9 -1.43 -8.49 -4.16
C ILE A 9 -0.85 -9.77 -3.55
N VAL A 10 -1.44 -10.93 -3.85
CA VAL A 10 -0.93 -12.22 -3.35
C VAL A 10 0.50 -12.48 -3.86
N ALA A 11 0.76 -12.24 -5.14
CA ALA A 11 2.10 -12.39 -5.73
C ALA A 11 3.13 -11.41 -5.14
N ALA A 12 2.74 -10.19 -4.79
CA ALA A 12 3.62 -9.28 -4.07
C ALA A 12 3.89 -9.78 -2.64
N SER A 13 2.86 -10.33 -1.99
CA SER A 13 2.92 -10.85 -0.62
C SER A 13 3.76 -12.13 -0.50
N SER A 14 3.96 -12.86 -1.60
CA SER A 14 4.86 -14.03 -1.61
C SER A 14 6.34 -13.66 -1.60
N ILE A 15 6.67 -12.37 -1.74
CA ILE A 15 8.05 -11.86 -1.74
C ILE A 15 8.28 -10.97 -0.51
N ILE A 16 7.29 -10.17 -0.12
CA ILE A 16 7.40 -9.20 0.97
C ILE A 16 6.13 -9.25 1.83
N ASP A 17 6.30 -9.35 3.15
CA ASP A 17 5.21 -9.27 4.12
C ASP A 17 4.70 -7.84 4.28
N PHE A 18 3.83 -7.39 3.38
CA PHE A 18 3.19 -6.09 3.49
C PHE A 18 2.14 -6.09 4.60
N GLU A 19 2.04 -4.98 5.35
CA GLU A 19 0.96 -4.81 6.33
C GLU A 19 -0.38 -4.48 5.67
N ALA A 20 -0.35 -3.73 4.56
CA ALA A 20 -1.55 -3.27 3.87
C ALA A 20 -1.35 -3.07 2.37
N ALA A 21 -2.40 -3.38 1.61
CA ALA A 21 -2.54 -3.04 0.20
C ALA A 21 -3.53 -1.87 0.07
N VAL A 22 -3.02 -0.68 -0.23
CA VAL A 22 -3.84 0.52 -0.36
C VAL A 22 -4.25 0.72 -1.82
N ILE A 23 -5.56 0.72 -2.07
CA ILE A 23 -6.13 0.96 -3.40
C ILE A 23 -6.49 2.43 -3.49
N ASP A 24 -5.83 3.15 -4.39
CA ASP A 24 -6.12 4.56 -4.67
C ASP A 24 -6.05 4.83 -6.19
N GLY A 25 -6.61 5.95 -6.61
CA GLY A 25 -6.60 6.37 -8.01
C GLY A 25 -7.60 7.47 -8.32
N TRP A 26 -7.58 7.93 -9.58
CA TRP A 26 -8.51 8.95 -10.05
C TRP A 26 -9.89 8.34 -10.31
N MET A 27 -10.74 8.29 -9.29
CA MET A 27 -12.12 7.82 -9.40
C MET A 27 -13.00 8.34 -8.25
N PRO A 28 -14.33 8.37 -8.42
CA PRO A 28 -15.25 8.68 -7.32
C PRO A 28 -15.08 7.71 -6.14
N LYS A 29 -15.26 8.21 -4.91
CA LYS A 29 -15.12 7.41 -3.67
C LYS A 29 -15.95 6.13 -3.69
N ALA A 30 -17.19 6.20 -4.18
CA ALA A 30 -18.07 5.04 -4.28
C ALA A 30 -17.52 3.95 -5.22
N VAL A 31 -16.83 4.33 -6.30
CA VAL A 31 -16.21 3.38 -7.23
C VAL A 31 -15.01 2.70 -6.57
N ARG A 32 -14.16 3.48 -5.89
CA ARG A 32 -13.02 2.93 -5.14
C ARG A 32 -13.47 1.98 -4.04
N ARG A 33 -14.53 2.34 -3.30
CA ARG A 33 -15.10 1.47 -2.27
C ARG A 33 -15.53 0.12 -2.83
N ARG A 34 -16.34 0.15 -3.89
CA ARG A 34 -16.80 -1.07 -4.59
C ARG A 34 -15.63 -1.90 -5.13
N LEU A 35 -14.57 -1.24 -5.61
CA LEU A 35 -13.38 -1.93 -6.08
C LEU A 35 -12.64 -2.63 -4.94
N VAL A 36 -12.44 -1.95 -3.80
CA VAL A 36 -11.83 -2.53 -2.60
C VAL A 36 -12.63 -3.73 -2.11
N ASP A 37 -13.95 -3.59 -1.95
CA ASP A 37 -14.81 -4.68 -1.50
C ASP A 37 -14.75 -5.88 -2.48
N ALA A 38 -14.70 -5.61 -3.79
CA ALA A 38 -14.55 -6.66 -4.81
C ALA A 38 -13.17 -7.33 -4.82
N ILE A 39 -12.10 -6.63 -4.47
CA ILE A 39 -10.75 -7.21 -4.34
C ILE A 39 -10.69 -8.07 -3.07
N ILE A 40 -11.26 -7.61 -1.96
CA ILE A 40 -11.36 -8.39 -0.72
C ILE A 40 -12.06 -9.72 -0.99
N ALA A 41 -13.21 -9.68 -1.65
CA ALA A 41 -13.95 -10.88 -2.03
C ALA A 41 -13.15 -11.79 -2.96
N ALA A 42 -12.39 -11.23 -3.92
CA ALA A 42 -11.59 -12.01 -4.85
C ALA A 42 -10.35 -12.66 -4.19
N ILE A 43 -9.69 -11.97 -3.25
CA ILE A 43 -8.54 -12.53 -2.51
C ILE A 43 -8.97 -13.78 -1.74
N ALA A 44 -10.15 -13.79 -1.15
CA ALA A 44 -10.67 -14.96 -0.41
C ALA A 44 -10.83 -16.22 -1.28
N THR A 45 -10.72 -16.11 -2.60
CA THR A 45 -10.80 -17.24 -3.54
C THR A 45 -9.44 -17.72 -4.04
N ILE A 46 -8.35 -17.06 -3.64
CA ILE A 46 -6.99 -17.41 -4.05
C ILE A 46 -6.37 -18.20 -2.89
N ASP A 47 -5.73 -19.32 -3.22
CA ASP A 47 -4.92 -20.05 -2.25
C ASP A 47 -3.68 -19.22 -1.87
N GLY A 48 -3.62 -18.83 -0.61
CA GLY A 48 -2.54 -18.07 -0.01
C GLY A 48 -1.98 -18.75 1.23
N GLU A 49 -2.08 -20.08 1.30
CA GLU A 49 -1.57 -20.84 2.44
C GLU A 49 -0.08 -20.53 2.69
N GLY A 50 0.25 -20.30 3.96
CA GLY A 50 1.60 -19.88 4.37
C GLY A 50 1.91 -18.39 4.13
N LEU A 51 1.03 -17.62 3.51
CA LEU A 51 1.19 -16.18 3.32
C LEU A 51 0.39 -15.37 4.35
N LYS A 52 1.01 -14.32 4.89
CA LYS A 52 0.29 -13.29 5.64
C LYS A 52 -0.26 -12.26 4.67
N LEU A 53 -1.52 -12.43 4.28
CA LEU A 53 -2.15 -11.50 3.35
C LEU A 53 -2.35 -10.11 3.97
N PRO A 54 -2.01 -9.03 3.25
CA PRO A 54 -2.11 -7.66 3.75
C PRO A 54 -3.56 -7.21 3.91
N ALA A 55 -3.79 -6.25 4.81
CA ALA A 55 -5.10 -5.60 4.91
C ALA A 55 -5.38 -4.75 3.66
N ILE A 56 -6.48 -5.01 2.95
CA ILE A 56 -6.87 -4.21 1.78
C ILE A 56 -7.66 -2.99 2.24
N ARG A 57 -7.21 -1.79 1.84
CA ARG A 57 -7.78 -0.52 2.33
C ARG A 57 -7.94 0.50 1.19
N GLU A 58 -8.87 1.43 1.37
CA GLU A 58 -8.99 2.58 0.47
C GLU A 58 -7.92 3.65 0.78
N GLY A 59 -7.38 4.26 -0.26
CA GLY A 59 -6.58 5.47 -0.14
C GLY A 59 -7.41 6.66 0.35
N THR A 60 -6.84 7.43 1.28
CA THR A 60 -7.49 8.59 1.90
C THR A 60 -6.91 9.93 1.45
N VAL A 61 -5.68 9.94 0.93
CA VAL A 61 -4.96 11.16 0.55
C VAL A 61 -5.34 11.65 -0.85
N GLY A 62 -5.58 10.74 -1.80
CA GLY A 62 -5.98 11.10 -3.16
C GLY A 62 -4.88 11.80 -3.94
N ILE A 63 -5.21 12.91 -4.62
CA ILE A 63 -4.31 13.56 -5.59
C ILE A 63 -2.98 14.04 -4.98
N HIS A 64 -2.97 14.35 -3.69
CA HIS A 64 -1.77 14.80 -2.98
C HIS A 64 -0.85 13.64 -2.55
N ALA A 65 -1.24 12.38 -2.72
CA ALA A 65 -0.48 11.23 -2.23
C ALA A 65 0.95 11.20 -2.78
N ARG A 66 1.13 11.50 -4.08
CA ARG A 66 2.45 11.53 -4.71
C ARG A 66 3.32 12.66 -4.17
N ALA A 67 2.74 13.85 -3.99
CA ALA A 67 3.46 15.01 -3.48
C ALA A 67 3.89 14.79 -2.01
N LEU A 68 2.98 14.32 -1.15
CA LEU A 68 3.29 14.03 0.25
C LEU A 68 4.29 12.88 0.39
N GLY A 69 4.15 11.82 -0.42
CA GLY A 69 5.10 10.72 -0.46
C GLY A 69 6.50 11.20 -0.86
N GLY A 70 6.62 12.02 -1.92
CA GLY A 70 7.90 12.58 -2.33
C GLY A 70 8.51 13.54 -1.31
N ALA A 71 7.69 14.29 -0.58
CA ALA A 71 8.14 15.16 0.50
C ALA A 71 8.55 14.40 1.77
N SER A 72 8.09 13.15 1.95
CA SER A 72 8.32 12.40 3.20
C SER A 72 9.80 12.14 3.48
N LEU A 73 10.59 11.80 2.45
CA LEU A 73 12.02 11.53 2.59
C LEU A 73 12.82 12.77 3.03
N PRO A 74 12.80 13.92 2.32
CA PRO A 74 13.55 15.10 2.75
C PRO A 74 13.06 15.66 4.10
N LEU A 75 11.77 15.53 4.43
CA LEU A 75 11.27 15.88 5.75
C LEU A 75 11.84 14.96 6.84
N SER A 76 11.93 13.65 6.57
CA SER A 76 12.54 12.69 7.50
C SER A 76 14.02 12.98 7.74
N GLU A 77 14.79 13.30 6.71
CA GLU A 77 16.22 13.61 6.83
C GLU A 77 16.49 14.87 7.64
N ARG A 78 15.61 15.87 7.53
CA ARG A 78 15.78 17.15 8.20
C ARG A 78 15.30 17.15 9.65
N PHE A 79 14.26 16.38 9.95
CA PHE A 79 13.52 16.51 11.21
C PHE A 79 13.41 15.23 12.03
N LEU A 80 13.70 14.05 11.46
CA LEU A 80 13.71 12.78 12.20
C LEU A 80 15.14 12.31 12.46
N ILE A 81 15.30 11.51 13.51
CA ILE A 81 16.58 10.85 13.80
C ILE A 81 16.63 9.61 12.90
N GLY A 82 17.39 9.70 11.81
CA GLY A 82 17.60 8.60 10.87
C GLY A 82 19.00 7.99 10.97
N SER A 83 19.18 6.81 10.37
CA SER A 83 20.48 6.15 10.26
C SER A 83 21.55 7.06 9.63
N THR A 84 21.15 7.92 8.70
CA THR A 84 22.05 8.90 8.04
C THR A 84 22.52 10.00 8.99
N THR A 85 21.69 10.41 9.96
CA THR A 85 22.06 11.39 10.98
C THR A 85 23.13 10.83 11.91
N ILE A 86 23.01 9.55 12.29
CA ILE A 86 24.00 8.84 13.12
C ILE A 86 25.34 8.70 12.37
N SER A 87 25.31 8.46 11.06
CA SER A 87 26.52 8.31 10.24
C SER A 87 27.28 9.62 9.97
N ARG A 88 26.68 10.81 10.18
CA ARG A 88 27.33 12.11 9.96
C ARG A 88 27.94 12.71 11.23
N SER A 89 27.61 12.16 12.40
CA SER A 89 28.13 12.58 13.71
C SER A 89 29.32 11.75 14.21
N ALA A 90 29.77 10.76 13.43
CA ALA A 90 31.00 10.00 13.64
C ALA A 90 32.05 10.41 12.60
#